data_AF-A0A523KBC5-F1
#
_entry.id   AF-A0A523KBC5-F1
#
_cell.length_a   1.000
_cell.length_b   1.000
_cell.length_c   1.000
_cell.angle_alpha   90.00
_cell.angle_beta   90.00
_cell.angle_gamma   90.00
#
_symmetry.space_group_name_H-M   'P 1'
#
loop_
_entity.id
_entity.type
_entity.pdbx_description
1 polymer ?
#
loop_
_entity_poly.entity_id
_entity_poly.type
_entity_poly.pdbx_seq_one_letter_code
_entity_poly.pdbx_strand_id
1 'polypeptide(L)'
;MAQMDALDVALEDLRVGVELPQQRRALRLALQQRFDAVRAHHKIILSPLLSGKSHALPRPLRYSDAPRRLFRLLHPAIVASGDDSIHGVCLVTTRRILQSEAVWELDEPTYTWKEIESWSDERRQAFDWYGFQCGVDRYSLPEGLSREMNHSCDPTTWWAGSTTLVARRDIETGEEITYDYSTAEVDHVFEMDCSCDSPGCRGTISNRDHLDPEWQAQYGKNLPPHVLDAIERARSETQDKDEHGNP
;
A
#
# COMPACT_ATOMS: atom_id res chain seq x y z
N MET A 1 -26.90 8.22 -0.37
CA MET A 1 -26.53 7.55 0.89
C MET A 1 -25.94 6.20 0.54
N ALA A 2 -24.62 6.12 0.36
CA ALA A 2 -23.96 4.82 0.29
C ALA A 2 -24.07 4.19 1.68
N GLN A 3 -24.58 2.97 1.75
CA GLN A 3 -24.59 2.19 2.98
C GLN A 3 -23.14 1.91 3.34
N MET A 4 -22.65 2.50 4.43
CA MET A 4 -21.37 2.09 5.01
C MET A 4 -21.41 0.59 5.27
N ASP A 5 -20.36 -0.13 4.87
CA ASP A 5 -20.25 -1.54 5.18
C ASP A 5 -20.15 -1.71 6.71
N ALA A 6 -20.64 -2.84 7.23
CA ALA A 6 -20.57 -3.15 8.65
C ALA A 6 -19.11 -3.22 9.18
N LEU A 7 -18.13 -3.26 8.27
CA LEU A 7 -16.70 -3.11 8.55
C LEU A 7 -16.32 -1.66 8.86
N ASP A 8 -16.79 -0.70 8.06
CA ASP A 8 -16.50 0.74 8.25
C ASP A 8 -17.16 1.26 9.53
N VAL A 9 -18.39 0.83 9.84
CA VAL A 9 -19.08 1.16 11.11
C VAL A 9 -18.32 0.61 12.32
N ALA A 10 -17.78 -0.60 12.24
CA ALA A 10 -17.02 -1.20 13.34
C ALA A 10 -15.62 -0.57 13.52
N LEU A 11 -15.03 -0.05 12.44
CA LEU A 11 -13.77 0.69 12.45
C LEU A 11 -13.95 2.13 12.97
N GLU A 12 -15.11 2.75 12.76
CA GLU A 12 -15.50 4.04 13.34
C GLU A 12 -15.65 3.93 14.87
N ASP A 13 -16.35 2.89 15.35
CA ASP A 13 -16.51 2.60 16.79
C ASP A 13 -15.17 2.24 17.47
N LEU A 14 -14.18 1.79 16.70
CA LEU A 14 -12.80 1.53 17.13
C LEU A 14 -11.96 2.81 17.30
N ARG A 15 -12.31 3.89 16.58
CA ARG A 15 -11.61 5.18 16.64
C ARG A 15 -12.05 6.03 17.83
N VAL A 16 -13.29 5.85 18.32
CA VAL A 16 -13.85 6.62 19.44
C VAL A 16 -13.64 5.89 20.77
N GLY A 17 -12.38 5.86 21.22
CA GLY A 17 -12.02 5.65 22.63
C GLY A 17 -11.79 4.20 23.07
N VAL A 18 -10.53 3.76 23.11
CA VAL A 18 -10.14 2.52 23.80
C VAL A 18 -8.87 2.73 24.64
N GLU A 19 -9.04 3.32 25.82
CA GLU A 19 -7.95 3.57 26.78
C GLU A 19 -7.70 2.44 27.79
N LEU A 20 -8.51 1.37 27.83
CA LEU A 20 -8.41 0.35 28.90
C LEU A 20 -8.06 -1.08 28.44
N PRO A 21 -7.10 -1.78 29.09
CA PRO A 21 -6.63 -3.13 28.71
C PRO A 21 -7.72 -4.22 28.62
N GLN A 22 -8.82 -4.08 29.36
CA GLN A 22 -9.93 -5.04 29.35
C GLN A 22 -10.77 -4.93 28.07
N GLN A 23 -10.84 -3.76 27.45
CA GLN A 23 -11.57 -3.52 26.20
C GLN A 23 -10.75 -4.01 24.99
N ARG A 24 -9.41 -3.93 25.03
CA ARG A 24 -8.51 -4.56 24.05
C ARG A 24 -8.66 -6.09 24.00
N ARG A 25 -8.89 -6.72 25.15
CA ARG A 25 -9.15 -8.17 25.24
C ARG A 25 -10.50 -8.55 24.62
N ALA A 26 -11.54 -7.75 24.84
CA ALA A 26 -12.85 -7.95 24.23
C ALA A 26 -12.80 -7.78 22.70
N LEU A 27 -12.06 -6.77 22.22
CA LEU A 27 -11.79 -6.55 20.80
C LEU A 27 -11.05 -7.72 20.16
N ARG A 28 -9.98 -8.21 20.80
CA ARG A 28 -9.22 -9.38 20.33
C ARG A 28 -10.10 -10.63 20.25
N LEU A 29 -11.00 -10.83 21.21
CA LEU A 29 -11.99 -11.92 21.19
C LEU A 29 -13.05 -11.74 20.09
N ALA A 30 -13.52 -10.52 19.82
CA ALA A 30 -14.51 -10.24 18.77
C ALA A 30 -13.91 -10.41 17.36
N LEU A 31 -12.67 -9.95 17.15
CA LEU A 31 -11.92 -10.19 15.92
C LEU A 31 -11.65 -11.69 15.73
N GLN A 32 -11.20 -12.40 16.78
CA GLN A 32 -10.97 -13.85 16.73
C GLN A 32 -12.25 -14.64 16.38
N GLN A 33 -13.39 -14.30 16.98
CA GLN A 33 -14.67 -14.95 16.69
C GLN A 33 -15.15 -14.70 15.26
N ARG A 34 -14.87 -13.52 14.69
CA ARG A 34 -15.13 -13.22 13.27
C ARG A 34 -14.12 -13.90 12.33
N PHE A 35 -12.85 -13.98 12.69
CA PHE A 35 -11.84 -14.80 11.98
C PHE A 35 -12.29 -16.26 11.92
N ASP A 36 -12.78 -16.82 13.01
CA ASP A 36 -13.27 -18.21 13.06
C ASP A 36 -14.54 -18.41 12.21
N ALA A 37 -15.41 -17.41 12.11
CA ALA A 37 -16.57 -17.43 11.22
C ALA A 37 -16.20 -17.37 9.73
N VAL A 38 -15.24 -16.53 9.34
CA VAL A 38 -14.70 -16.47 7.96
C VAL A 38 -13.96 -17.76 7.60
N ARG A 39 -13.20 -18.33 8.54
CA ARG A 39 -12.52 -19.63 8.40
C ARG A 39 -13.52 -20.78 8.25
N ALA A 40 -14.66 -20.73 8.94
CA ALA A 40 -15.77 -21.68 8.78
C ALA A 40 -16.47 -21.53 7.42
N HIS A 41 -16.64 -20.30 6.93
CA HIS A 41 -17.19 -20.02 5.59
C HIS A 41 -16.26 -20.51 4.47
N HIS A 42 -14.94 -20.36 4.62
CA HIS A 42 -13.94 -20.88 3.68
C HIS A 42 -13.76 -22.41 3.75
N LYS A 43 -13.99 -23.06 4.91
CA LYS A 43 -14.05 -24.54 5.00
C LYS A 43 -15.21 -25.14 4.20
N ILE A 44 -16.31 -24.42 4.05
CA ILE A 44 -17.48 -24.85 3.25
C ILE A 44 -17.15 -24.77 1.75
N ILE A 45 -16.28 -23.85 1.33
CA ILE A 45 -15.90 -23.65 -0.08
C ILE A 45 -14.80 -24.64 -0.53
N LEU A 46 -13.99 -25.18 0.39
CA LEU A 46 -12.86 -26.08 0.07
C LEU A 46 -13.16 -27.59 0.17
N SER A 47 -14.42 -28.01 0.30
CA SER A 47 -14.81 -29.43 0.19
C SER A 47 -15.56 -29.66 -1.12
N PRO A 48 -15.03 -30.43 -2.11
CA PRO A 48 -14.27 -31.66 -1.92
C PRO A 48 -13.05 -31.82 -2.86
N LEU A 49 -11.83 -31.90 -2.30
CA LEU A 49 -10.67 -32.50 -2.96
C LEU A 49 -10.05 -33.59 -2.06
N LEU A 50 -10.91 -34.52 -1.64
CA LEU A 50 -10.49 -35.81 -1.09
C LEU A 50 -11.10 -36.93 -1.92
N SER A 51 -10.67 -37.05 -3.17
CA SER A 51 -10.60 -38.35 -3.82
C SER A 51 -9.22 -38.47 -4.46
N GLY A 52 -8.41 -39.35 -3.89
CA GLY A 52 -7.00 -39.46 -4.20
C GLY A 52 -6.74 -39.83 -5.66
N LYS A 53 -5.77 -39.15 -6.27
CA LYS A 53 -4.85 -39.67 -7.28
C LYS A 53 -3.67 -38.70 -7.39
N SER A 54 -2.49 -39.21 -7.06
CA SER A 54 -1.20 -38.51 -7.16
C SER A 54 -0.84 -38.31 -8.63
N HIS A 55 -0.71 -37.05 -9.07
CA HIS A 55 -0.02 -36.71 -10.31
C HIS A 55 0.90 -35.51 -10.07
N ALA A 56 2.10 -35.62 -10.65
CA ALA A 56 3.24 -34.73 -10.43
C ALA A 56 2.90 -33.24 -10.60
N LEU A 57 3.47 -32.40 -9.73
CA LEU A 57 3.38 -30.95 -9.81
C LEU A 57 3.95 -30.47 -11.16
N PRO A 58 3.21 -29.68 -11.96
CA PRO A 58 3.75 -29.10 -13.17
C PRO A 58 4.81 -28.04 -12.83
N ARG A 59 5.85 -27.97 -13.68
CA ARG A 59 6.94 -26.99 -13.63
C ARG A 59 6.39 -25.54 -13.53
N PRO A 60 7.06 -24.62 -12.81
CA PRO A 60 6.61 -23.24 -12.72
C PRO A 60 6.61 -22.56 -14.10
N LEU A 61 5.48 -21.96 -14.45
CA LEU A 61 5.28 -21.19 -15.68
C LEU A 61 6.11 -19.90 -15.64
N ARG A 62 6.76 -19.56 -16.76
CA ARG A 62 7.48 -18.29 -16.92
C ARG A 62 6.48 -17.14 -17.11
N TYR A 63 6.80 -15.98 -16.52
CA TYR A 63 6.00 -14.74 -16.51
C TYR A 63 5.57 -14.21 -17.89
N SER A 64 6.23 -14.61 -18.99
CA SER A 64 5.94 -14.09 -20.34
C SER A 64 4.66 -14.61 -20.98
N ASP A 65 4.07 -15.69 -20.46
CA ASP A 65 3.03 -16.45 -21.19
C ASP A 65 1.66 -16.48 -20.49
N ALA A 66 1.49 -15.75 -19.39
CA ALA A 66 0.21 -15.71 -18.67
C ALA A 66 -0.77 -14.68 -19.27
N PRO A 67 -2.02 -15.06 -19.57
CA PRO A 67 -3.02 -14.12 -20.09
C PRO A 67 -3.30 -13.01 -19.07
N ARG A 68 -3.25 -11.75 -19.54
CA ARG A 68 -3.36 -10.46 -18.82
C ARG A 68 -4.66 -10.20 -18.01
N ARG A 69 -5.36 -11.22 -17.51
CA ARG A 69 -6.69 -11.09 -16.85
C ARG A 69 -6.78 -11.62 -15.42
N LEU A 70 -5.69 -12.13 -14.85
CA LEU A 70 -5.72 -12.92 -13.61
C LEU A 70 -4.91 -12.37 -12.42
N PHE A 71 -4.11 -11.33 -12.60
CA PHE A 71 -3.47 -10.63 -11.48
C PHE A 71 -4.29 -9.38 -11.18
N ARG A 72 -5.37 -9.63 -10.44
CA ARG A 72 -6.29 -8.63 -9.93
C ARG A 72 -5.95 -8.46 -8.45
N LEU A 73 -5.74 -7.22 -8.02
CA LEU A 73 -5.67 -6.83 -6.61
C LEU A 73 -4.53 -7.51 -5.82
N LEU A 74 -4.34 -7.02 -4.59
CA LEU A 74 -3.31 -7.44 -3.62
C LEU A 74 -2.95 -8.93 -3.70
N HIS A 75 -1.65 -9.22 -3.69
CA HIS A 75 -1.11 -10.56 -3.87
C HIS A 75 -1.78 -11.57 -2.90
N PRO A 76 -2.19 -12.77 -3.38
CA PRO A 76 -3.09 -13.67 -2.62
C PRO A 76 -2.50 -14.26 -1.35
N ALA A 77 -1.18 -14.14 -1.15
CA ALA A 77 -0.54 -14.54 0.09
C ALA A 77 -0.64 -13.48 1.20
N ILE A 78 -1.10 -12.27 0.89
CA ILE A 78 -1.13 -11.15 1.83
C ILE A 78 -2.42 -11.19 2.62
N VAL A 79 -2.30 -11.04 3.93
CA VAL A 79 -3.41 -11.02 4.88
C VAL A 79 -3.22 -9.89 5.87
N ALA A 80 -4.33 -9.39 6.43
CA ALA A 80 -4.26 -8.45 7.53
C ALA A 80 -3.84 -9.16 8.84
N SER A 81 -2.98 -8.50 9.61
CA SER A 81 -2.55 -8.88 10.96
C SER A 81 -2.68 -7.67 11.89
N GLY A 82 -2.89 -7.93 13.18
CA GLY A 82 -2.91 -6.91 14.23
C GLY A 82 -1.81 -7.10 15.27
N ASP A 83 -0.91 -8.06 15.06
CA ASP A 83 0.26 -8.31 15.91
C ASP A 83 1.51 -7.71 15.25
N ASP A 84 2.37 -7.07 16.04
CA ASP A 84 3.67 -6.49 15.64
C ASP A 84 3.64 -5.57 14.41
N SER A 85 2.67 -4.64 14.35
CA SER A 85 2.55 -3.64 13.27
C SER A 85 3.35 -2.37 13.55
N ILE A 86 3.86 -1.74 12.48
CA ILE A 86 4.39 -0.37 12.53
C ILE A 86 3.29 0.58 13.03
N HIS A 87 2.11 0.52 12.40
CA HIS A 87 0.93 1.27 12.82
C HIS A 87 -0.35 0.45 12.58
N GLY A 88 -1.25 0.42 13.57
CA GLY A 88 -2.61 -0.11 13.39
C GLY A 88 -2.67 -1.55 12.86
N VAL A 89 -3.39 -1.75 11.75
CA VAL A 89 -3.43 -3.01 11.01
C VAL A 89 -2.21 -3.07 10.10
N CYS A 90 -1.53 -4.21 10.05
CA CYS A 90 -0.47 -4.46 9.09
C CYS A 90 -0.88 -5.52 8.06
N LEU A 91 -0.26 -5.47 6.89
CA LEU A 91 -0.39 -6.51 5.87
C LEU A 91 0.84 -7.41 5.94
N VAL A 92 0.67 -8.71 6.15
CA VAL A 92 1.78 -9.67 6.21
C VAL A 92 1.62 -10.76 5.16
N THR A 93 2.73 -11.30 4.69
CA THR A 93 2.69 -12.42 3.74
C THR A 93 2.66 -13.79 4.43
N THR A 94 1.81 -14.70 3.95
CA THR A 94 1.69 -16.09 4.45
C THR A 94 2.66 -17.07 3.80
N ARG A 95 3.36 -16.64 2.74
CA ARG A 95 4.46 -17.37 2.09
C ARG A 95 5.59 -16.43 1.71
N ARG A 96 6.76 -16.98 1.38
CA ARG A 96 7.80 -16.21 0.72
C ARG A 96 7.29 -15.61 -0.60
N ILE A 97 7.53 -14.32 -0.81
CA ILE A 97 7.34 -13.59 -2.06
C ILE A 97 8.74 -13.27 -2.60
N LEU A 98 9.01 -13.61 -3.85
CA LEU A 98 10.35 -13.44 -4.44
C LEU A 98 10.53 -12.00 -4.93
N GLN A 99 11.79 -11.54 -4.95
CA GLN A 99 12.14 -10.26 -5.54
C GLN A 99 11.53 -10.10 -6.95
N SER A 100 10.99 -8.92 -7.23
CA SER A 100 10.27 -8.55 -8.47
C SER A 100 8.92 -9.25 -8.70
N GLU A 101 8.45 -10.11 -7.78
CA GLU A 101 7.09 -10.63 -7.82
C GLU A 101 6.09 -9.49 -7.55
N ALA A 102 4.96 -9.48 -8.27
CA ALA A 102 3.92 -8.47 -8.09
C ALA A 102 3.25 -8.62 -6.72
N VAL A 103 3.17 -7.52 -5.99
CA VAL A 103 2.62 -7.45 -4.62
C VAL A 103 1.24 -6.78 -4.64
N TRP A 104 1.10 -5.70 -5.39
CA TRP A 104 -0.17 -4.99 -5.55
C TRP A 104 -0.22 -4.29 -6.90
N GLU A 105 -1.41 -4.20 -7.48
CA GLU A 105 -1.69 -3.49 -8.72
C GLU A 105 -2.94 -2.65 -8.52
N LEU A 106 -2.85 -1.36 -8.86
CA LEU A 106 -3.95 -0.41 -8.83
C LEU A 106 -4.99 -0.81 -9.89
N ASP A 107 -6.20 -1.12 -9.43
CA ASP A 107 -7.39 -1.37 -10.26
C ASP A 107 -8.56 -0.45 -9.82
N GLU A 108 -8.33 0.36 -8.78
CA GLU A 108 -9.29 1.29 -8.23
C GLU A 108 -9.47 2.53 -9.14
N PRO A 109 -10.66 3.16 -9.15
CA PRO A 109 -10.90 4.35 -9.95
C PRO A 109 -9.95 5.49 -9.60
N THR A 110 -9.53 6.23 -10.63
CA THR A 110 -8.71 7.43 -10.46
C THR A 110 -9.50 8.70 -10.73
N TYR A 111 -9.12 9.76 -10.05
CA TYR A 111 -9.81 11.04 -10.03
C TYR A 111 -8.82 12.17 -10.26
N THR A 112 -9.28 13.23 -10.90
CA THR A 112 -8.59 14.53 -10.94
C THR A 112 -8.76 15.24 -9.60
N TRP A 113 -7.87 16.19 -9.30
CA TRP A 113 -8.01 16.99 -8.09
C TRP A 113 -9.34 17.75 -8.05
N LYS A 114 -9.77 18.29 -9.20
CA LYS A 114 -11.06 18.98 -9.33
C LYS A 114 -12.26 18.09 -8.96
N GLU A 115 -12.19 16.80 -9.26
CA GLU A 115 -13.22 15.85 -8.86
C GLU A 115 -13.19 15.63 -7.34
N ILE A 116 -12.01 15.50 -6.74
CA ILE A 116 -11.83 15.35 -5.29
C ILE A 116 -12.34 16.59 -4.54
N GLU A 117 -12.03 17.79 -5.02
CA GLU A 117 -12.53 19.05 -4.44
C GLU A 117 -14.06 19.12 -4.42
N SER A 118 -14.74 18.43 -5.35
CA SER A 118 -16.20 18.39 -5.41
C SER A 118 -16.84 17.33 -4.49
N TRP A 119 -16.04 16.49 -3.83
CA TRP A 119 -16.53 15.46 -2.92
C TRP A 119 -17.10 16.04 -1.62
N SER A 120 -17.87 15.22 -0.91
CA SER A 120 -18.31 15.54 0.45
C SER A 120 -17.11 15.61 1.40
N ASP A 121 -17.28 16.31 2.52
CA ASP A 121 -16.24 16.46 3.54
C ASP A 121 -15.75 15.11 4.06
N GLU A 122 -16.65 14.15 4.27
CA GLU A 122 -16.30 12.82 4.77
C GLU A 122 -15.41 12.06 3.79
N ARG A 123 -15.69 12.18 2.49
CA ARG A 123 -14.91 11.49 1.46
C ARG A 123 -13.57 12.17 1.20
N ARG A 124 -13.49 13.50 1.33
CA ARG A 124 -12.21 14.23 1.31
C ARG A 124 -11.36 13.88 2.52
N GLN A 125 -11.95 13.79 3.70
CA GLN A 125 -11.24 13.33 4.87
C GLN A 125 -10.69 11.91 4.64
N ALA A 126 -11.49 10.97 4.12
CA ALA A 126 -10.98 9.64 3.78
C ALA A 126 -9.79 9.68 2.79
N PHE A 127 -9.83 10.61 1.83
CA PHE A 127 -8.72 10.85 0.92
C PHE A 127 -7.46 11.36 1.63
N ASP A 128 -7.58 12.26 2.61
CA ASP A 128 -6.42 12.75 3.38
C ASP A 128 -5.69 11.61 4.13
N TRP A 129 -6.40 10.53 4.47
CA TRP A 129 -5.83 9.39 5.20
C TRP A 129 -5.30 8.27 4.29
N TYR A 130 -5.96 8.03 3.16
CA TYR A 130 -5.71 6.82 2.34
C TYR A 130 -5.40 7.13 0.88
N GLY A 131 -5.74 8.33 0.43
CA GLY A 131 -5.55 8.76 -0.95
C GLY A 131 -4.07 8.90 -1.28
N PHE A 132 -3.75 8.64 -2.54
CA PHE A 132 -2.39 8.86 -3.04
C PHE A 132 -2.39 9.27 -4.51
N GLN A 133 -1.31 9.92 -4.93
CA GLN A 133 -1.10 10.32 -6.32
C GLN A 133 -0.60 9.14 -7.18
N CYS A 134 -1.24 8.92 -8.33
CA CYS A 134 -0.94 7.83 -9.27
C CYS A 134 -0.67 8.31 -10.71
N GLY A 135 -0.53 9.62 -10.89
CA GLY A 135 -0.16 10.25 -12.16
C GLY A 135 -0.27 11.77 -12.08
N VAL A 136 -0.01 12.45 -13.20
CA VAL A 136 -0.19 13.91 -13.32
C VAL A 136 -1.67 14.27 -13.20
N ASP A 137 -2.04 15.03 -12.16
CA ASP A 137 -3.45 15.32 -11.81
C ASP A 137 -4.32 14.03 -11.77
N ARG A 138 -3.77 12.95 -11.21
CA ARG A 138 -4.45 11.68 -11.04
C ARG A 138 -4.19 11.09 -9.66
N TYR A 139 -5.28 10.75 -8.98
CA TYR A 139 -5.27 10.28 -7.61
C TYR A 139 -6.20 9.08 -7.45
N SER A 140 -5.85 8.18 -6.55
CA SER A 140 -6.70 7.04 -6.19
C SER A 140 -7.07 7.11 -4.71
N LEU A 141 -8.25 6.59 -4.39
CA LEU A 141 -8.67 6.30 -3.01
C LEU A 141 -8.80 4.77 -2.92
N PRO A 142 -7.79 4.06 -2.38
CA PRO A 142 -7.79 2.61 -2.34
C PRO A 142 -8.91 2.07 -1.43
N GLU A 143 -9.48 0.95 -1.81
CA GLU A 143 -10.55 0.26 -1.07
C GLU A 143 -10.10 -1.13 -0.59
N GLY A 144 -10.75 -1.66 0.43
CA GLY A 144 -10.45 -3.00 0.95
C GLY A 144 -9.07 -3.07 1.62
N LEU A 145 -8.36 -4.19 1.48
CA LEU A 145 -7.13 -4.45 2.23
C LEU A 145 -5.93 -3.64 1.76
N SER A 146 -5.88 -3.19 0.49
CA SER A 146 -4.75 -2.43 -0.05
C SER A 146 -4.53 -1.09 0.69
N ARG A 147 -5.60 -0.49 1.21
CA ARG A 147 -5.55 0.76 2.01
C ARG A 147 -4.83 0.62 3.34
N GLU A 148 -4.62 -0.61 3.82
CA GLU A 148 -3.97 -0.90 5.10
C GLU A 148 -2.45 -1.14 4.94
N MET A 149 -1.89 -0.90 3.75
CA MET A 149 -0.45 -1.07 3.52
C MET A 149 0.32 0.08 4.17
N ASN A 150 1.11 -0.22 5.20
CA ASN A 150 1.82 0.79 5.98
C ASN A 150 3.03 1.40 5.25
N HIS A 151 3.42 2.56 5.76
CA HIS A 151 4.65 3.23 5.38
C HIS A 151 5.91 2.59 6.00
N SER A 152 6.99 2.51 5.23
CA SER A 152 8.36 2.37 5.75
C SER A 152 9.36 3.19 4.91
N CYS A 153 10.37 3.78 5.55
CA CYS A 153 11.49 4.43 4.86
C CYS A 153 12.47 3.43 4.22
N ASP A 154 12.46 2.16 4.67
CA ASP A 154 13.13 1.04 4.02
C ASP A 154 12.07 -0.02 3.65
N PRO A 155 11.28 0.22 2.60
CA PRO A 155 10.10 -0.59 2.32
C PRO A 155 10.44 -1.96 1.73
N THR A 156 9.54 -2.92 1.93
CA THR A 156 9.63 -4.26 1.31
C THR A 156 9.24 -4.24 -0.18
N THR A 157 8.56 -3.20 -0.63
CA THR A 157 8.12 -3.01 -2.01
C THR A 157 8.71 -1.75 -2.65
N TRP A 158 8.61 -1.67 -3.97
CA TRP A 158 8.91 -0.48 -4.77
C TRP A 158 8.05 -0.46 -6.04
N TRP A 159 8.01 0.68 -6.72
CA TRP A 159 7.17 0.85 -7.91
C TRP A 159 7.76 0.20 -9.15
N ALA A 160 6.89 -0.45 -9.92
CA ALA A 160 7.13 -0.89 -11.28
C ALA A 160 6.12 -0.20 -12.21
N GLY A 161 6.44 1.02 -12.65
CA GLY A 161 5.52 1.89 -13.38
C GLY A 161 4.61 2.70 -12.45
N SER A 162 3.46 3.16 -12.96
CA SER A 162 2.55 4.05 -12.21
C SER A 162 1.54 3.34 -11.32
N THR A 163 1.33 2.03 -11.53
CA THR A 163 0.17 1.31 -10.98
C THR A 163 0.52 -0.01 -10.32
N THR A 164 1.81 -0.34 -10.14
CA THR A 164 2.19 -1.66 -9.61
C THR A 164 3.30 -1.52 -8.58
N LEU A 165 3.10 -2.16 -7.44
CA LEU A 165 4.14 -2.44 -6.46
C LEU A 165 4.63 -3.87 -6.64
N VAL A 166 5.95 -4.03 -6.70
CA VAL A 166 6.61 -5.35 -6.73
C VAL A 166 7.54 -5.47 -5.52
N ALA A 167 7.89 -6.70 -5.16
CA ALA A 167 8.81 -6.95 -4.07
C ALA A 167 10.22 -6.40 -4.41
N ARG A 168 10.76 -5.53 -3.56
CA ARG A 168 12.09 -4.91 -3.76
C ARG A 168 13.22 -5.89 -3.46
N ARG A 169 12.96 -6.84 -2.56
CA ARG A 169 13.80 -7.97 -2.15
C ARG A 169 12.91 -9.20 -1.96
N ASP A 170 13.50 -10.35 -1.66
CA ASP A 170 12.71 -11.47 -1.14
C ASP A 170 12.05 -11.05 0.19
N ILE A 171 10.76 -11.36 0.33
CA ILE A 171 9.94 -11.09 1.52
C ILE A 171 9.57 -12.46 2.11
N GLU A 172 10.04 -12.74 3.31
CA GLU A 172 9.84 -14.00 4.01
C GLU A 172 8.43 -14.07 4.66
N THR A 173 7.97 -15.28 4.95
CA THR A 173 6.68 -15.49 5.63
C THR A 173 6.62 -14.72 6.95
N GLY A 174 5.54 -13.96 7.14
CA GLY A 174 5.28 -13.15 8.33
C GLY A 174 5.83 -11.73 8.26
N GLU A 175 6.66 -11.40 7.26
CA GLU A 175 7.12 -10.03 7.09
C GLU A 175 5.98 -9.10 6.62
N GLU A 176 6.06 -7.85 7.08
CA GLU A 176 5.12 -6.79 6.72
C GLU A 176 5.36 -6.27 5.29
N ILE A 177 4.26 -6.05 4.57
CA ILE A 177 4.23 -5.43 3.26
C ILE A 177 4.12 -3.92 3.45
N THR A 178 5.13 -3.19 3.01
CA THR A 178 5.24 -1.74 3.17
C THR A 178 5.67 -1.08 1.87
N TYR A 179 5.29 0.17 1.70
CA TYR A 179 5.81 1.05 0.64
C TYR A 179 6.16 2.42 1.23
N ASP A 180 6.96 3.20 0.51
CA ASP A 180 7.28 4.55 0.93
C ASP A 180 6.25 5.53 0.36
N TYR A 181 5.41 6.15 1.18
CA TYR A 181 4.32 7.00 0.69
C TYR A 181 4.84 8.20 -0.11
N SER A 182 6.01 8.74 0.25
CA SER A 182 6.65 9.84 -0.47
C SER A 182 7.04 9.49 -1.92
N THR A 183 7.09 8.19 -2.27
CA THR A 183 7.35 7.76 -3.65
C THR A 183 6.17 7.97 -4.60
N ALA A 184 4.99 8.29 -4.06
CA ALA A 184 3.81 8.62 -4.85
C ALA A 184 3.54 10.14 -4.89
N GLU A 185 3.86 10.88 -3.82
CA GLU A 185 3.37 12.25 -3.62
C GLU A 185 4.28 13.33 -4.23
N VAL A 186 3.72 14.21 -5.07
CA VAL A 186 4.42 15.39 -5.63
C VAL A 186 3.55 16.64 -5.59
N ASP A 187 2.34 16.56 -6.16
CA ASP A 187 1.56 17.75 -6.52
C ASP A 187 0.80 18.36 -5.33
N HIS A 188 0.36 17.53 -4.38
CA HIS A 188 -0.37 17.97 -3.19
C HIS A 188 0.51 18.05 -1.95
N VAL A 189 0.17 18.98 -1.06
CA VAL A 189 0.84 19.12 0.23
C VAL A 189 0.61 17.84 1.03
N PHE A 190 1.70 17.14 1.29
CA PHE A 190 1.74 15.94 2.10
C PHE A 190 2.94 16.05 3.02
N GLU A 191 2.71 15.85 4.31
CA GLU A 191 3.74 15.77 5.34
C GLU A 191 3.24 14.86 6.46
N MET A 192 4.09 13.96 6.93
CA MET A 192 3.75 13.00 7.97
C MET A 192 4.97 12.70 8.85
N ASP A 193 4.78 12.72 10.16
CA ASP A 193 5.74 12.17 11.12
C ASP A 193 5.84 10.65 10.98
N CYS A 194 7.06 10.14 10.87
CA CYS A 194 7.36 8.74 10.60
C CYS A 194 8.07 8.09 11.79
N SER A 195 7.52 6.96 12.25
CA SER A 195 8.13 6.10 13.27
C SER A 195 8.18 4.64 12.79
N CYS A 196 8.60 4.42 11.54
CA CYS A 196 8.65 3.08 10.94
C CYS A 196 9.76 2.14 11.46
N ASP A 197 10.53 2.57 12.44
CA ASP A 197 11.64 1.84 13.09
C ASP A 197 12.75 1.30 12.17
N SER A 198 12.73 1.64 10.87
CA SER A 198 13.84 1.30 9.97
C SER A 198 15.14 2.02 10.41
N PRO A 199 16.33 1.41 10.22
CA PRO A 199 17.60 2.05 10.59
C PRO A 199 17.87 3.40 9.91
N GLY A 200 17.24 3.64 8.76
CA GLY A 200 17.28 4.88 7.99
C GLY A 200 15.98 5.68 8.07
N CYS A 201 15.22 5.59 9.17
CA CYS A 201 13.99 6.34 9.33
C CYS A 201 14.25 7.85 9.20
N ARG A 202 13.49 8.52 8.32
CA ARG A 202 13.63 9.96 8.06
C ARG A 202 13.02 10.85 9.15
N GLY A 203 12.20 10.29 10.04
CA GLY A 203 11.49 11.03 11.09
C GLY A 203 10.30 11.83 10.58
N THR A 204 10.40 12.47 9.42
CA THR A 204 9.30 13.13 8.70
C THR A 204 9.43 12.82 7.22
N ILE A 205 8.32 12.53 6.55
CA ILE A 205 8.27 12.34 5.09
C ILE A 205 7.31 13.35 4.47
N SER A 206 7.55 13.74 3.22
CA SER A 206 6.75 14.77 2.54
C SER A 206 6.64 14.55 1.03
N ASN A 207 5.81 15.36 0.35
CA ASN A 207 5.78 15.43 -1.12
C ASN A 207 7.04 16.08 -1.73
N ARG A 208 8.01 16.49 -0.90
CA ARG A 208 9.27 17.12 -1.33
C ARG A 208 10.47 16.18 -1.29
N ASP A 209 10.30 14.95 -0.82
CA ASP A 209 11.40 13.99 -0.66
C ASP A 209 12.05 13.64 -2.01
N HIS A 210 11.31 13.78 -3.12
CA HIS A 210 11.87 13.64 -4.47
C HIS A 210 13.00 14.65 -4.77
N LEU A 211 13.17 15.72 -3.99
CA LEU A 211 14.27 16.68 -4.13
C LEU A 211 15.57 16.21 -3.47
N ASP A 212 15.52 15.22 -2.58
CA ASP A 212 16.69 14.70 -1.87
C ASP A 212 17.50 13.73 -2.76
N PRO A 213 18.80 14.00 -3.02
CA PRO A 213 19.65 13.11 -3.81
C PRO A 213 19.84 11.70 -3.22
N GLU A 214 19.87 11.55 -1.89
CA GLU A 214 20.02 10.23 -1.25
C GLU A 214 18.77 9.39 -1.44
N TRP A 215 17.60 10.02 -1.30
CA TRP A 215 16.31 9.41 -1.60
C TRP A 215 16.21 8.99 -3.09
N GLN A 216 16.61 9.88 -4.00
CA GLN A 216 16.67 9.57 -5.43
C GLN A 216 17.58 8.37 -5.72
N ALA A 217 18.73 8.27 -5.05
CA ALA A 217 19.66 7.16 -5.21
C ALA A 217 19.10 5.84 -4.67
N GLN A 218 18.31 5.86 -3.59
CA GLN A 218 17.67 4.69 -3.01
C GLN A 218 16.67 4.02 -3.99
N TYR A 219 15.83 4.82 -4.66
CA TYR A 219 14.77 4.28 -5.53
C TYR A 219 15.19 4.16 -6.99
N GLY A 220 16.05 5.06 -7.47
CA GLY A 220 16.49 5.11 -8.86
C GLY A 220 15.30 5.21 -9.81
N LYS A 221 15.15 4.20 -10.69
CA LYS A 221 14.06 4.13 -11.67
C LYS A 221 12.77 3.49 -11.15
N ASN A 222 12.75 2.99 -9.91
CA ASN A 222 11.62 2.25 -9.35
C ASN A 222 10.66 3.20 -8.65
N LEU A 223 10.24 4.22 -9.41
CA LEU A 223 9.36 5.29 -9.02
C LEU A 223 8.25 5.43 -10.08
N PRO A 224 7.08 5.95 -9.72
CA PRO A 224 6.06 6.32 -10.69
C PRO A 224 6.57 7.38 -11.68
N PRO A 225 6.12 7.35 -12.95
CA PRO A 225 6.54 8.31 -13.97
C PRO A 225 6.37 9.78 -13.56
N HIS A 226 5.26 10.15 -12.90
CA HIS A 226 5.03 11.55 -12.50
C HIS A 226 6.05 12.05 -11.47
N VAL A 227 6.62 11.16 -10.65
CA VAL A 227 7.69 11.48 -9.71
C VAL A 227 9.04 11.62 -10.44
N LEU A 228 9.32 10.74 -11.40
CA LEU A 228 10.50 10.87 -12.25
C LEU A 228 10.50 12.20 -13.03
N ASP A 229 9.36 12.56 -13.61
CA ASP A 229 9.18 13.84 -14.30
C ASP A 229 9.35 15.03 -13.34
N ALA A 230 8.94 14.92 -12.08
CA ALA A 230 9.15 15.95 -11.07
C ALA A 230 10.64 16.14 -10.74
N ILE A 231 11.40 15.05 -10.60
CA ILE A 231 12.85 15.08 -10.38
C ILE A 231 13.55 15.77 -11.56
N GLU A 232 13.18 15.45 -12.80
CA GLU A 232 13.77 16.05 -14.00
C GLU A 232 13.46 17.55 -14.11
N ARG A 233 12.22 17.95 -13.81
CA ARG A 233 11.82 19.37 -13.75
C ARG A 233 12.66 20.14 -12.72
N ALA A 234 12.78 19.62 -11.50
CA ALA A 234 13.55 20.26 -10.43
C ALA A 234 15.04 20.42 -10.78
N ARG A 235 15.63 19.44 -11.49
CA ARG A 235 17.02 19.53 -11.97
C ARG A 235 17.18 20.62 -13.04
N SER A 236 16.24 20.71 -13.98
CA SER A 236 16.26 21.71 -15.05
C SER A 236 16.15 23.12 -14.49
N GLU A 237 15.23 23.34 -13.53
CA GLU A 237 15.07 24.64 -12.86
C GLU A 237 16.29 25.08 -12.05
N THR A 238 17.07 24.12 -11.53
CA THR A 238 18.31 24.42 -10.80
C THR A 238 19.41 24.83 -11.77
N GLN A 239 19.56 24.12 -12.91
CA GLN A 239 20.52 24.46 -13.95
C GLN A 239 20.25 25.84 -14.56
N ASP A 240 18.98 26.18 -14.83
CA ASP A 240 18.60 27.50 -15.36
C ASP A 240 18.96 28.64 -14.38
N LYS A 241 18.85 28.42 -13.07
CA LYS A 241 19.23 29.39 -12.03
C LYS A 241 20.74 29.58 -11.92
N ASP A 242 21.51 28.50 -12.10
CA ASP A 242 22.97 28.55 -12.10
C ASP A 242 23.52 29.24 -13.37
N GLU A 243 22.84 29.07 -14.51
CA GLU A 243 23.22 29.69 -15.80
C GLU A 243 22.79 31.16 -15.93
N HIS A 244 21.67 31.56 -15.32
CA HIS A 244 21.13 32.93 -15.41
C HIS A 244 21.37 33.77 -14.16
N GLY A 245 22.39 33.43 -13.36
CA GLY A 245 22.76 34.08 -12.10
C GLY A 245 22.49 35.60 -12.07
N ASN A 246 21.40 35.99 -11.41
CA ASN A 246 21.13 37.39 -11.08
C ASN A 246 21.83 37.67 -9.74
N PRO A 247 22.68 38.72 -9.63
CA PRO A 247 23.41 39.06 -8.41
C PRO A 247 22.52 39.37 -7.20
#